data_AF-A0A158JWH1-F1
#
_entry.id   AF-A0A158JWH1-F1
#
_cell.length_a   1.000
_cell.length_b   1.000
_cell.length_c   1.000
_cell.angle_alpha   90.00
_cell.angle_beta   90.00
_cell.angle_gamma   90.00
#
_symmetry.space_group_name_H-M   'P 1'
#
loop_
_entity.id
_entity.type
_entity.pdbx_description
1 polymer ?
#
loop_
_entity_poly.entity_id
_entity_poly.type
_entity_poly.pdbx_seq_one_letter_code
_entity_poly.pdbx_strand_id
1 'polypeptide(L)'
;MYAIMTRRNSAAEDRALAQTLASARHSRVTPRNAATGTASQLSATQRTTLTEPGQRLFLAVPSGDLPKARALGAEWDREQRVCWIPASADRTPFSKWLLDGNALQTVGLNESEGLASFADAMEDYGLQRETPVADGKWHNVLLKGAKGQKKGAYILSLSPVPKGFIRNFLGREGSWHYDGIRLTPEQRAVLNAQERERAIAREREVEREHAAIAEKTEAILATLSESDASRHGYCTRKNVGAYGVRVARNAVHDIAGLLNLESFRSSKESFLVVPARDVDGKLWTVQAISDRSNGLKLFASGARKKGTFHIIGADGIAALCVCPAVLLVEGYATGASLFESTGLPVVVCFDAGNLVEVAKALRPRLPKSQAKIVCGDNDQFFIEKALAKIETVMPRGLAASTSVKVFAGNDSLQRDVSLAGYQPDGAWHQSPKGKYKLELETMQGVVRSVTAHVVANGRDNDIRLVQRNKGLESSTEAARAIGGIALLPSFESVVGSPTDFNDLANAEGRARVATFVASVLPFDLPARHVQP
;
A
#
# COMPACT_ATOMS: atom_id res chain seq x y z
N MET A 1 -33.49 -32.89 23.31
CA MET A 1 -34.58 -33.00 22.31
C MET A 1 -34.59 -31.74 21.45
N TYR A 2 -33.72 -31.66 20.45
CA TYR A 2 -33.90 -30.94 19.17
C TYR A 2 -32.69 -31.25 18.29
N ALA A 3 -32.97 -31.91 17.17
CA ALA A 3 -32.01 -32.29 16.14
C ALA A 3 -31.93 -31.17 15.10
N ILE A 4 -30.74 -30.86 14.59
CA ILE A 4 -30.57 -30.38 13.21
C ILE A 4 -29.39 -31.10 12.59
N MET A 5 -29.74 -31.95 11.62
CA MET A 5 -28.85 -32.72 10.76
C MET A 5 -27.98 -31.81 9.90
N THR A 6 -26.70 -32.16 9.84
CA THR A 6 -25.78 -31.88 8.74
C THR A 6 -26.32 -32.46 7.44
N ARG A 7 -26.67 -31.61 6.46
CA ARG A 7 -26.84 -32.06 5.07
C ARG A 7 -25.48 -32.12 4.39
N ARG A 8 -25.09 -33.34 4.04
CA ARG A 8 -23.99 -33.68 3.13
C ARG A 8 -24.36 -33.18 1.73
N ASN A 9 -23.46 -32.43 1.09
CA ASN A 9 -23.53 -32.13 -0.34
C ASN A 9 -23.63 -33.45 -1.10
N SER A 10 -24.62 -33.55 -1.97
CA SER A 10 -24.85 -34.76 -2.76
C SER A 10 -24.06 -34.67 -4.07
N ALA A 11 -23.55 -35.80 -4.56
CA ALA A 11 -22.89 -35.91 -5.87
C ALA A 11 -23.77 -35.45 -7.07
N ALA A 12 -25.04 -35.14 -6.84
CA ALA A 12 -25.94 -34.53 -7.80
C ALA A 12 -25.72 -33.01 -7.96
N GLU A 13 -25.30 -32.30 -6.90
CA GLU A 13 -25.00 -30.85 -6.95
C GLU A 13 -23.65 -30.58 -7.64
N ASP A 14 -22.66 -31.46 -7.45
CA ASP A 14 -21.41 -31.41 -8.21
C ASP A 14 -21.63 -31.77 -9.69
N ARG A 15 -22.60 -32.64 -10.02
CA ARG A 15 -23.00 -32.89 -11.41
C ARG A 15 -23.72 -31.71 -12.04
N ALA A 16 -24.56 -31.00 -11.28
CA ALA A 16 -25.24 -29.80 -11.76
C ALA A 16 -24.25 -28.63 -11.97
N LEU A 17 -23.26 -28.47 -11.09
CA LEU A 17 -22.20 -27.47 -11.23
C LEU A 17 -21.24 -27.83 -12.38
N ALA A 18 -20.90 -29.12 -12.55
CA ALA A 18 -20.08 -29.58 -13.66
C ALA A 18 -20.81 -29.49 -15.02
N GLN A 19 -22.13 -29.73 -15.07
CA GLN A 19 -22.94 -29.49 -16.28
C GLN A 19 -23.07 -27.99 -16.59
N THR A 20 -23.20 -27.14 -15.57
CA THR A 20 -23.23 -25.67 -15.75
C THR A 20 -21.86 -25.12 -16.21
N LEU A 21 -20.75 -25.66 -15.71
CA LEU A 21 -19.39 -25.29 -16.11
C LEU A 21 -18.96 -25.91 -17.46
N ALA A 22 -19.48 -27.07 -17.84
CA ALA A 22 -19.30 -27.65 -19.17
C ALA A 22 -20.13 -26.91 -20.26
N SER A 23 -21.28 -26.35 -19.88
CA SER A 23 -22.10 -25.49 -20.75
C SER A 23 -21.44 -24.13 -21.05
N ALA A 24 -20.48 -23.71 -20.21
CA ALA A 24 -19.73 -22.46 -20.38
C ALA A 24 -18.44 -22.60 -21.20
N ARG A 25 -18.06 -23.82 -21.63
CA ARG A 25 -16.79 -24.07 -22.34
C ARG A 25 -16.89 -24.57 -23.78
N HIS A 26 -18.09 -24.82 -24.30
CA HIS A 26 -18.29 -25.07 -25.74
C HIS A 26 -19.60 -24.46 -26.22
N SER A 27 -19.64 -23.13 -26.35
CA SER A 27 -20.50 -22.53 -27.37
C SER A 27 -19.91 -22.88 -28.73
N ARG A 28 -20.19 -24.10 -29.21
CA ARG A 28 -20.16 -24.38 -30.65
C ARG A 28 -21.13 -23.40 -31.28
N VAL A 29 -20.56 -22.39 -31.92
CA VAL A 29 -21.26 -21.53 -32.87
C VAL A 29 -21.79 -22.46 -33.96
N THR A 30 -23.07 -22.81 -33.89
CA THR A 30 -23.82 -23.11 -35.12
C THR A 30 -23.75 -21.85 -35.98
N PRO A 31 -23.24 -21.93 -37.23
CA PRO A 31 -23.09 -20.76 -38.07
C PRO A 31 -24.49 -20.29 -38.44
N ARG A 32 -24.96 -19.24 -37.76
CA ARG A 32 -26.12 -18.48 -38.23
C ARG A 32 -25.62 -17.67 -39.42
N ASN A 33 -25.68 -18.28 -40.59
CA ASN A 33 -25.43 -17.60 -41.85
C ASN A 33 -26.42 -16.43 -42.02
N ALA A 34 -25.88 -15.33 -42.53
CA ALA A 34 -26.54 -14.16 -43.10
C ALA A 34 -26.71 -12.93 -42.18
N ALA A 35 -25.59 -12.25 -41.91
CA ALA A 35 -25.38 -10.91 -42.44
C ALA A 35 -23.90 -10.80 -42.83
N THR A 36 -23.63 -10.78 -44.14
CA THR A 36 -22.31 -10.59 -44.75
C THR A 36 -21.61 -9.36 -44.19
N GLY A 37 -20.68 -9.58 -43.25
CA GLY A 37 -19.77 -8.55 -42.73
C GLY A 37 -18.36 -8.94 -43.09
N THR A 38 -17.65 -8.04 -43.80
CA THR A 38 -16.26 -8.17 -44.22
C THR A 38 -15.39 -8.81 -43.13
N ALA A 39 -14.65 -9.87 -43.52
CA ALA A 39 -13.65 -10.50 -42.68
C ALA A 39 -12.59 -9.45 -42.28
N SER A 40 -12.14 -9.51 -41.03
CA SER A 40 -11.03 -8.69 -40.54
C SER A 40 -9.84 -8.82 -41.49
N GLN A 41 -9.34 -7.68 -41.97
CA GLN A 41 -8.20 -7.63 -42.90
C GLN A 41 -6.85 -7.84 -42.18
N LEU A 42 -6.84 -7.81 -40.84
CA LEU A 42 -5.65 -7.98 -40.03
C LEU A 42 -5.41 -9.46 -39.70
N SER A 43 -4.16 -9.90 -39.89
CA SER A 43 -3.71 -11.20 -39.39
C SER A 43 -3.76 -11.27 -37.86
N ALA A 44 -3.72 -12.48 -37.30
CA ALA A 44 -3.72 -12.68 -35.85
C ALA A 44 -2.52 -12.01 -35.17
N THR A 45 -1.33 -12.10 -35.78
CA THR A 45 -0.11 -11.48 -35.26
C THR A 45 -0.20 -9.96 -35.24
N GLN A 46 -0.73 -9.35 -36.31
CA GLN A 46 -0.95 -7.90 -36.37
C GLN A 46 -1.96 -7.43 -35.32
N ARG A 47 -3.00 -8.22 -35.04
CA ARG A 47 -3.96 -7.89 -33.98
C ARG A 47 -3.30 -7.90 -32.60
N THR A 48 -2.46 -8.88 -32.30
CA THR A 48 -1.74 -8.93 -31.02
C THR A 48 -0.81 -7.73 -30.81
N THR A 49 -0.08 -7.31 -31.86
CA THR A 49 0.78 -6.12 -31.76
C THR A 49 -0.03 -4.83 -31.62
N LEU A 50 -1.18 -4.74 -32.30
CA LEU A 50 -2.03 -3.57 -32.26
C LEU A 50 -2.87 -3.48 -30.97
N THR A 51 -2.96 -4.53 -30.16
CA THR A 51 -3.60 -4.47 -28.83
C THR A 51 -2.71 -3.88 -27.75
N GLU A 52 -1.45 -3.57 -28.07
CA GLU A 52 -0.55 -2.86 -27.15
C GLU A 52 -1.05 -1.41 -26.92
N PRO A 53 -0.96 -0.87 -25.68
CA PRO A 53 -1.45 0.47 -25.37
C PRO A 53 -0.90 1.54 -26.32
N GLY A 54 -1.78 2.40 -26.84
CA GLY A 54 -1.41 3.48 -27.75
C GLY A 54 -1.29 3.08 -29.23
N GLN A 55 -1.50 1.81 -29.58
CA GLN A 55 -1.54 1.35 -30.98
C GLN A 55 -2.93 1.42 -31.62
N ARG A 56 -3.96 1.83 -30.86
CA ARG A 56 -5.36 1.88 -31.31
C ARG A 56 -5.96 3.26 -31.15
N LEU A 57 -6.86 3.59 -32.07
CA LEU A 57 -7.81 4.68 -31.94
C LEU A 57 -9.21 4.10 -31.84
N PHE A 58 -9.89 4.37 -30.74
CA PHE A 58 -11.23 3.89 -30.49
C PHE A 58 -12.28 4.81 -31.14
N LEU A 59 -13.35 4.21 -31.66
CA LEU A 59 -14.40 4.85 -32.44
C LEU A 59 -15.76 4.71 -31.74
N ALA A 60 -16.46 5.84 -31.57
CA ALA A 60 -17.80 5.91 -31.01
C ALA A 60 -18.85 5.57 -32.08
N VAL A 61 -18.87 4.31 -32.53
CA VAL A 61 -19.73 3.84 -33.62
C VAL A 61 -21.09 3.36 -33.07
N PRO A 62 -22.22 4.02 -33.42
CA PRO A 62 -23.55 3.52 -33.05
C PRO A 62 -23.84 2.15 -33.66
N SER A 63 -24.67 1.36 -33.01
CA SER A 63 -24.97 -0.02 -33.41
C SER A 63 -25.42 -0.16 -34.88
N GLY A 64 -26.24 0.76 -35.38
CA GLY A 64 -26.70 0.78 -36.78
C GLY A 64 -25.62 1.12 -37.81
N ASP A 65 -24.51 1.70 -37.37
CA ASP A 65 -23.41 2.16 -38.21
C ASP A 65 -22.20 1.19 -38.19
N LEU A 66 -22.25 0.15 -37.35
CA LEU A 66 -21.20 -0.89 -37.25
C LEU A 66 -20.86 -1.56 -38.60
N PRO A 67 -21.83 -1.93 -39.47
CA PRO A 67 -21.49 -2.53 -40.76
C PRO A 67 -20.68 -1.57 -41.64
N LYS A 68 -20.97 -0.27 -41.58
CA LYS A 68 -20.25 0.76 -42.35
C LYS A 68 -18.84 0.95 -41.81
N ALA A 69 -18.67 1.05 -40.50
CA ALA A 69 -17.36 1.20 -39.88
C ALA A 69 -16.45 -0.01 -40.21
N ARG A 70 -17.01 -1.23 -40.14
CA ARG A 70 -16.28 -2.45 -40.51
C ARG A 70 -15.95 -2.55 -41.99
N ALA A 71 -16.83 -2.07 -42.87
CA ALA A 71 -16.54 -2.02 -44.31
C ALA A 71 -15.36 -1.07 -44.62
N LEU A 72 -15.14 -0.05 -43.79
CA LEU A 72 -14.00 0.87 -43.88
C LEU A 72 -12.72 0.33 -43.22
N GLY A 73 -12.76 -0.84 -42.58
CA GLY A 73 -11.61 -1.46 -41.94
C GLY A 73 -11.54 -1.31 -40.41
N ALA A 74 -12.60 -0.82 -39.75
CA ALA A 74 -12.64 -0.84 -38.28
C ALA A 74 -12.78 -2.27 -37.73
N GLU A 75 -12.05 -2.52 -36.66
CA GLU A 75 -12.11 -3.75 -35.87
C GLU A 75 -13.02 -3.58 -34.66
N TRP A 76 -13.51 -4.69 -34.11
CA TRP A 76 -14.36 -4.70 -32.91
C TRP A 76 -13.63 -5.32 -31.72
N ASP A 77 -13.45 -4.56 -30.66
CA ASP A 77 -13.00 -5.07 -29.37
C ASP A 77 -14.20 -5.67 -28.62
N ARG A 78 -14.21 -7.01 -28.46
CA ARG A 78 -15.31 -7.72 -27.80
C ARG A 78 -15.35 -7.49 -26.29
N GLU A 79 -14.19 -7.29 -25.67
CA GLU A 79 -14.07 -7.12 -24.22
C GLU A 79 -14.51 -5.70 -23.82
N GLN A 80 -14.03 -4.71 -24.56
CA GLN A 80 -14.32 -3.30 -24.31
C GLN A 80 -15.59 -2.81 -25.03
N ARG A 81 -16.15 -3.64 -25.92
CA ARG A 81 -17.37 -3.40 -26.70
C ARG A 81 -17.31 -2.08 -27.46
N VAL A 82 -16.21 -1.85 -28.16
CA VAL A 82 -15.92 -0.61 -28.88
C VAL A 82 -15.22 -0.91 -30.21
N CYS A 83 -15.52 -0.12 -31.24
CA CYS A 83 -14.79 -0.19 -32.50
C CYS A 83 -13.41 0.46 -32.36
N TRP A 84 -12.42 -0.03 -33.09
CA TRP A 84 -11.10 0.60 -33.14
C TRP A 84 -10.46 0.46 -34.52
N ILE A 85 -9.51 1.34 -34.79
CA ILE A 85 -8.62 1.27 -35.94
C ILE A 85 -7.16 1.36 -35.47
N PRO A 86 -6.19 0.83 -36.23
CA PRO A 86 -4.78 1.09 -35.94
C PRO A 86 -4.50 2.59 -35.81
N ALA A 87 -3.66 3.00 -34.87
CA ALA A 87 -3.33 4.42 -34.68
C ALA A 87 -2.66 5.07 -35.90
N SER A 88 -2.06 4.24 -36.75
CA SER A 88 -1.46 4.59 -38.04
C SER A 88 -2.44 4.60 -39.23
N ALA A 89 -3.70 4.18 -39.04
CA ALA A 89 -4.69 4.14 -40.11
C ALA A 89 -5.14 5.55 -40.52
N ASP A 90 -5.57 5.69 -41.78
CA ASP A 90 -6.20 6.93 -42.26
C ASP A 90 -7.49 7.20 -41.45
N ARG A 91 -7.52 8.37 -40.81
CA ARG A 91 -8.60 8.81 -39.93
C ARG A 91 -9.75 9.44 -40.70
N THR A 92 -9.50 9.89 -41.93
CA THR A 92 -10.45 10.64 -42.76
C THR A 92 -11.82 9.94 -42.90
N PRO A 93 -11.89 8.62 -43.17
CA PRO A 93 -13.16 7.90 -43.29
C PRO A 93 -13.92 7.72 -41.97
N PHE A 94 -13.24 7.91 -40.84
CA PHE A 94 -13.76 7.66 -39.50
C PHE A 94 -14.01 8.93 -38.69
N SER A 95 -13.76 10.11 -39.27
CA SER A 95 -13.92 11.43 -38.63
C SER A 95 -15.22 11.61 -37.84
N LYS A 96 -16.35 11.09 -38.35
CA LYS A 96 -17.65 11.16 -37.66
C LYS A 96 -17.78 10.32 -36.38
N TRP A 97 -16.91 9.33 -36.17
CA TRP A 97 -16.91 8.46 -34.99
C TRP A 97 -15.68 8.67 -34.10
N LEU A 98 -14.74 9.52 -34.51
CA LEU A 98 -13.58 9.88 -33.71
C LEU A 98 -13.97 10.92 -32.66
N LEU A 99 -13.49 10.70 -31.43
CA LEU A 99 -13.55 11.69 -30.37
C LEU A 99 -12.28 12.55 -30.43
N ASP A 100 -12.29 13.57 -31.27
CA ASP A 100 -11.21 14.56 -31.38
C ASP A 100 -11.46 15.73 -30.42
N GLY A 101 -10.43 16.56 -30.15
CA GLY A 101 -10.56 17.75 -29.28
C GLY A 101 -11.64 18.74 -29.70
N ASN A 102 -12.08 18.72 -30.96
CA ASN A 102 -13.18 19.53 -31.51
C ASN A 102 -14.59 18.91 -31.29
N ALA A 103 -14.69 17.69 -30.75
CA ALA A 103 -15.98 17.08 -30.38
C ALA A 103 -16.68 17.82 -29.23
N LEU A 104 -16.02 18.81 -28.62
CA LEU A 104 -16.53 19.66 -27.54
C LEU A 104 -17.56 20.71 -28.02
N GLN A 105 -17.70 20.98 -29.33
CA GLN A 105 -18.85 21.77 -29.81
C GLN A 105 -20.19 21.01 -29.73
N THR A 106 -20.17 19.67 -29.61
CA THR A 106 -21.39 18.85 -29.66
C THR A 106 -21.95 18.50 -28.28
N VAL A 107 -21.33 18.97 -27.18
CA VAL A 107 -21.73 18.60 -25.80
C VAL A 107 -22.05 19.81 -24.90
N GLY A 108 -22.16 21.01 -25.46
CA GLY A 108 -22.60 22.20 -24.69
C GLY A 108 -21.60 22.68 -23.63
N LEU A 109 -20.32 22.34 -23.77
CA LEU A 109 -19.29 22.77 -22.83
C LEU A 109 -18.83 24.20 -23.13
N ASN A 110 -19.24 25.13 -22.28
CA ASN A 110 -18.57 26.41 -22.18
C ASN A 110 -17.33 26.24 -21.27
N GLU A 111 -16.14 26.28 -21.85
CA GLU A 111 -14.86 26.13 -21.12
C GLU A 111 -14.78 27.07 -19.90
N SER A 112 -15.30 28.29 -20.04
CA SER A 112 -15.36 29.27 -18.96
C SER A 112 -16.25 28.81 -17.80
N GLU A 113 -17.36 28.10 -18.08
CA GLU A 113 -18.26 27.58 -17.05
C GLU A 113 -17.65 26.35 -16.35
N GLY A 114 -16.94 25.49 -17.10
CA GLY A 114 -16.21 24.36 -16.53
C GLY A 114 -15.08 24.81 -15.59
N LEU A 115 -14.31 25.82 -16.01
CA LEU A 115 -13.27 26.43 -15.17
C LEU A 115 -13.85 27.13 -13.94
N ALA A 116 -14.95 27.87 -14.10
CA ALA A 116 -15.62 28.55 -12.99
C ALA A 116 -16.18 27.55 -11.97
N SER A 117 -16.87 26.50 -12.43
CA SER A 117 -17.40 25.44 -11.58
C SER A 117 -16.30 24.66 -10.84
N PHE A 118 -15.15 24.43 -11.48
CA PHE A 118 -14.01 23.82 -10.81
C PHE A 118 -13.36 24.77 -9.79
N ALA A 119 -13.29 26.07 -10.09
CA ALA A 119 -12.79 27.07 -9.14
C ALA A 119 -13.68 27.19 -7.90
N ASP A 120 -15.00 27.10 -8.07
CA ASP A 120 -15.97 27.00 -6.95
C ASP A 120 -15.69 25.76 -6.10
N ALA A 121 -15.52 24.60 -6.74
CA ALA A 121 -15.18 23.37 -6.03
C ALA A 121 -13.84 23.47 -5.29
N MET A 122 -12.81 24.06 -5.89
CA MET A 122 -11.53 24.29 -5.21
C MET A 122 -11.71 25.08 -3.90
N GLU A 123 -12.50 26.16 -3.97
CA GLU A 123 -12.81 26.99 -2.82
C GLU A 123 -13.61 26.24 -1.75
N ASP A 124 -14.58 25.40 -2.14
CA ASP A 124 -15.36 24.55 -1.25
C ASP A 124 -14.49 23.55 -0.48
N TYR A 125 -13.43 23.04 -1.11
CA TYR A 125 -12.42 22.18 -0.48
C TYR A 125 -11.39 22.96 0.35
N GLY A 126 -11.48 24.29 0.38
CA GLY A 126 -10.67 25.19 1.20
C GLY A 126 -9.37 25.63 0.53
N LEU A 127 -9.25 25.48 -0.79
CA LEU A 127 -8.15 26.06 -1.55
C LEU A 127 -8.43 27.54 -1.83
N GLN A 128 -7.37 28.31 -2.05
CA GLN A 128 -7.50 29.68 -2.52
C GLN A 128 -8.10 29.69 -3.92
N ARG A 129 -9.09 30.55 -4.14
CA ARG A 129 -9.72 30.72 -5.45
C ARG A 129 -8.72 31.36 -6.42
N GLU A 130 -8.41 30.64 -7.49
CA GLU A 130 -7.56 31.05 -8.61
C GLU A 130 -8.19 30.50 -9.90
N THR A 131 -7.84 31.06 -11.07
CA THR A 131 -8.26 30.50 -12.36
C THR A 131 -7.54 29.17 -12.60
N PRO A 132 -8.23 28.02 -12.66
CA PRO A 132 -7.59 26.72 -12.76
C PRO A 132 -6.93 26.50 -14.13
N VAL A 133 -5.80 25.80 -14.16
CA VAL A 133 -5.13 25.38 -15.39
C VAL A 133 -5.57 23.95 -15.72
N ALA A 134 -6.20 23.76 -16.88
CA ALA A 134 -6.78 22.49 -17.31
C ALA A 134 -5.81 21.62 -18.16
N ASP A 135 -4.55 21.51 -17.76
CA ASP A 135 -3.51 20.79 -18.50
C ASP A 135 -3.35 19.30 -18.13
N GLY A 136 -4.19 18.80 -17.23
CA GLY A 136 -4.12 17.43 -16.71
C GLY A 136 -2.89 17.17 -15.84
N LYS A 137 -2.24 18.21 -15.30
CA LYS A 137 -1.10 18.08 -14.36
C LYS A 137 -1.48 18.55 -12.97
N TRP A 138 -0.65 18.18 -12.00
CA TRP A 138 -0.80 18.65 -10.63
C TRP A 138 -0.32 20.10 -10.49
N HIS A 139 -1.19 20.96 -9.97
CA HIS A 139 -0.91 22.35 -9.62
C HIS A 139 -1.04 22.55 -8.12
N ASN A 140 -0.01 23.11 -7.49
CA ASN A 140 -0.05 23.44 -6.07
C ASN A 140 -0.70 24.82 -5.87
N VAL A 141 -1.56 24.93 -4.86
CA VAL A 141 -2.34 26.13 -4.51
C VAL A 141 -2.25 26.39 -3.01
N LEU A 142 -2.42 27.65 -2.61
CA LEU A 142 -2.57 28.02 -1.22
C LEU A 142 -3.91 27.53 -0.67
N LEU A 143 -4.02 27.43 0.66
CA LEU A 143 -5.31 27.30 1.31
C LEU A 143 -5.97 28.67 1.43
N LYS A 144 -7.30 28.70 1.47
CA LYS A 144 -8.07 29.94 1.61
C LYS A 144 -7.59 30.74 2.83
N GLY A 145 -7.17 31.99 2.61
CA GLY A 145 -6.68 32.90 3.64
C GLY A 145 -5.25 32.61 4.14
N ALA A 146 -4.57 31.57 3.65
CA ALA A 146 -3.22 31.23 4.09
C ALA A 146 -2.15 32.09 3.38
N LYS A 147 -1.07 32.38 4.10
CA LYS A 147 0.16 32.97 3.55
C LYS A 147 1.31 31.95 3.69
N GLY A 148 2.16 31.82 2.66
CA GLY A 148 3.37 30.99 2.73
C GLY A 148 3.31 29.72 1.86
N GLN A 149 3.47 28.53 2.46
CA GLN A 149 3.57 27.27 1.71
C GLN A 149 2.23 26.84 1.11
N LYS A 150 2.25 26.42 -0.16
CA LYS A 150 1.11 25.82 -0.86
C LYS A 150 0.77 24.47 -0.24
N LYS A 151 -0.39 24.40 0.44
CA LYS A 151 -0.92 23.22 1.13
C LYS A 151 -2.22 22.69 0.51
N GLY A 152 -2.55 23.14 -0.69
CA GLY A 152 -3.52 22.51 -1.58
C GLY A 152 -2.86 22.09 -2.88
N ALA A 153 -3.48 21.14 -3.57
CA ALA A 153 -3.14 20.76 -4.92
C ALA A 153 -4.40 20.38 -5.70
N TYR A 154 -4.40 20.59 -7.01
CA TYR A 154 -5.45 20.10 -7.89
C TYR A 154 -4.88 19.55 -9.18
N ILE A 155 -5.66 18.73 -9.87
CA ILE A 155 -5.48 18.33 -11.25
C ILE A 155 -6.81 18.53 -11.96
N LEU A 156 -6.79 19.15 -13.15
CA LEU A 156 -7.98 19.41 -13.94
C LEU A 156 -7.68 19.05 -15.40
N SER A 157 -8.60 18.35 -16.04
CA SER A 157 -8.61 18.13 -17.48
C SER A 157 -10.02 18.35 -18.00
N LEU A 158 -10.20 19.28 -18.94
CA LEU A 158 -11.50 19.56 -19.57
C LEU A 158 -11.78 18.69 -20.79
N SER A 159 -10.80 17.92 -21.25
CA SER A 159 -10.88 17.12 -22.47
C SER A 159 -10.39 15.70 -22.23
N PRO A 160 -11.08 14.67 -22.75
CA PRO A 160 -12.33 14.72 -23.52
C PRO A 160 -13.60 14.86 -22.65
N VAL A 161 -13.47 14.73 -21.33
CA VAL A 161 -14.52 15.00 -20.34
C VAL A 161 -13.88 15.78 -19.19
N PRO A 162 -14.45 16.93 -18.79
CA PRO A 162 -14.16 17.64 -17.56
C PRO A 162 -14.21 16.73 -16.35
N LYS A 163 -13.02 16.51 -15.81
CA LYS A 163 -12.79 15.84 -14.56
C LYS A 163 -11.61 16.48 -13.86
N GLY A 164 -11.64 16.44 -12.55
CA GLY A 164 -10.54 16.92 -11.75
C GLY A 164 -10.48 16.20 -10.42
N PHE A 165 -9.40 16.45 -9.69
CA PHE A 165 -9.27 16.03 -8.31
C PHE A 165 -8.69 17.18 -7.53
N ILE A 166 -9.28 17.44 -6.36
CA ILE A 166 -8.88 18.52 -5.47
C ILE A 166 -8.40 17.89 -4.17
N ARG A 167 -7.24 18.34 -3.71
CA ARG A 167 -6.60 17.85 -2.48
C ARG A 167 -6.21 19.03 -1.60
N ASN A 168 -6.81 19.10 -0.42
CA ASN A 168 -6.35 19.91 0.69
C ASN A 168 -5.54 19.01 1.63
N PHE A 169 -4.23 19.26 1.74
CA PHE A 169 -3.32 18.43 2.53
C PHE A 169 -3.60 18.45 4.05
N LEU A 170 -4.56 19.25 4.52
CA LEU A 170 -5.02 19.29 5.91
C LEU A 170 -6.30 18.47 6.18
N GLY A 171 -6.92 17.87 5.16
CA GLY A 171 -7.88 16.79 5.44
C GLY A 171 -9.05 16.56 4.50
N ARG A 172 -9.28 17.40 3.47
CA ARG A 172 -10.37 17.16 2.49
C ARG A 172 -9.80 16.92 1.11
N GLU A 173 -10.28 15.88 0.45
CA GLU A 173 -9.96 15.63 -0.96
C GLU A 173 -11.13 14.96 -1.65
N GLY A 174 -11.20 15.10 -2.97
CA GLY A 174 -12.30 14.53 -3.73
C GLY A 174 -12.14 14.68 -5.23
N SER A 175 -12.85 13.81 -5.94
CA SER A 175 -12.99 13.90 -7.39
C SER A 175 -14.08 14.93 -7.71
N TRP A 176 -13.82 15.76 -8.72
CA TRP A 176 -14.80 16.66 -9.31
C TRP A 176 -15.15 16.15 -10.71
N HIS A 177 -16.44 16.20 -11.03
CA HIS A 177 -16.96 15.91 -12.36
C HIS A 177 -17.90 17.06 -12.74
N TYR A 178 -17.90 17.46 -14.00
CA TYR A 178 -18.85 18.46 -14.49
C TYR A 178 -20.17 17.80 -14.89
N ASP A 179 -21.25 18.15 -14.21
CA ASP A 179 -22.56 17.51 -14.39
C ASP A 179 -23.29 17.93 -15.70
N GLY A 180 -22.77 18.92 -16.43
CA GLY A 180 -23.42 19.45 -17.64
C GLY A 180 -23.34 18.57 -18.89
N ILE A 181 -22.67 17.41 -18.84
CA ILE A 181 -22.35 16.60 -20.03
C ILE A 181 -23.24 15.37 -20.14
N ARG A 182 -23.91 15.21 -21.29
CA ARG A 182 -24.58 13.97 -21.68
C ARG A 182 -23.78 13.24 -22.75
N LEU A 183 -22.97 12.27 -22.32
CA LEU A 183 -22.26 11.36 -23.24
C LEU A 183 -23.21 10.28 -23.77
N THR A 184 -23.12 9.98 -25.06
CA THR A 184 -23.73 8.77 -25.61
C THR A 184 -23.05 7.51 -25.08
N PRO A 185 -23.73 6.34 -25.08
CA PRO A 185 -23.12 5.07 -24.67
C PRO A 185 -21.82 4.75 -25.42
N GLU A 186 -21.76 5.03 -26.71
CA GLU A 186 -20.61 4.78 -27.58
C GLU A 186 -19.43 5.68 -27.22
N GLN A 187 -19.69 6.96 -26.94
CA GLN A 187 -18.65 7.89 -26.51
C GLN A 187 -18.10 7.49 -25.13
N ARG A 188 -18.97 7.10 -24.19
CA ARG A 188 -18.53 6.57 -22.89
C ARG A 188 -17.68 5.31 -23.05
N ALA A 189 -18.05 4.40 -23.95
CA ALA A 189 -17.27 3.19 -24.23
C ALA A 189 -15.87 3.52 -24.76
N VAL A 190 -15.74 4.49 -25.67
CA VAL A 190 -14.44 4.98 -26.16
C VAL A 190 -13.58 5.53 -25.01
N LEU A 191 -14.15 6.35 -24.12
CA LEU A 191 -13.40 6.95 -23.03
C LEU A 191 -12.92 5.93 -22.00
N ASN A 192 -13.79 5.01 -21.59
CA ASN A 192 -13.41 3.92 -20.71
C ASN A 192 -12.30 3.06 -21.33
N ALA A 193 -12.37 2.83 -22.64
CA ALA A 193 -11.36 2.07 -23.35
C ALA A 193 -9.99 2.78 -23.38
N GLN A 194 -10.00 4.09 -23.65
CA GLN A 194 -8.80 4.92 -23.59
C GLN A 194 -8.21 4.99 -22.18
N GLU A 195 -9.05 5.13 -21.13
CA GLU A 195 -8.60 5.14 -19.75
C GLU A 195 -7.97 3.82 -19.33
N ARG A 196 -8.57 2.70 -19.75
CA ARG A 196 -8.02 1.37 -19.53
C ARG A 196 -6.66 1.20 -20.20
N GLU A 197 -6.51 1.60 -21.46
CA GLU A 197 -5.20 1.55 -22.14
C GLU A 197 -4.16 2.45 -21.47
N ARG A 198 -4.53 3.67 -21.06
CA ARG A 198 -3.62 4.58 -20.35
C ARG A 198 -3.20 4.01 -19.00
N ALA A 199 -4.11 3.38 -18.26
CA ALA A 199 -3.80 2.72 -17.00
C ALA A 199 -2.80 1.57 -17.21
N ILE A 200 -3.02 0.71 -18.21
CA ILE A 200 -2.10 -0.38 -18.56
C ILE A 200 -0.73 0.17 -18.99
N ALA A 201 -0.71 1.23 -19.82
CA ALA A 201 0.54 1.86 -20.25
C ALA A 201 1.35 2.40 -19.06
N ARG A 202 0.67 3.08 -18.13
CA ARG A 202 1.29 3.64 -16.94
C ARG A 202 1.81 2.55 -16.01
N GLU A 203 1.04 1.49 -15.80
CA GLU A 203 1.46 0.33 -15.00
C GLU A 203 2.72 -0.32 -15.58
N ARG A 204 2.77 -0.53 -16.90
CA ARG A 204 3.95 -1.07 -17.58
C ARG A 204 5.16 -0.14 -17.56
N GLU A 205 4.96 1.17 -17.59
CA GLU A 205 6.03 2.16 -17.41
C GLU A 205 6.61 2.09 -16.01
N VAL A 206 5.76 2.12 -14.98
CA VAL A 206 6.15 1.98 -13.58
C VAL A 206 6.90 0.66 -13.34
N GLU A 207 6.43 -0.45 -13.93
CA GLU A 207 7.10 -1.74 -13.82
C GLU A 207 8.49 -1.75 -14.47
N ARG A 208 8.65 -1.08 -15.62
CA ARG A 208 9.96 -0.91 -16.27
C ARG A 208 10.91 -0.07 -15.42
N GLU A 209 10.41 1.03 -14.84
CA GLU A 209 11.19 1.86 -13.91
C GLU A 209 11.63 1.05 -12.68
N HIS A 210 10.71 0.30 -12.07
CA HIS A 210 11.01 -0.60 -10.95
C HIS A 210 12.08 -1.63 -11.32
N ALA A 211 11.96 -2.27 -12.49
CA ALA A 211 12.90 -3.29 -12.94
C ALA A 211 14.30 -2.70 -13.19
N ALA A 212 14.40 -1.52 -13.80
CA ALA A 212 15.68 -0.86 -14.04
C ALA A 212 16.38 -0.46 -12.72
N ILE A 213 15.62 0.03 -11.74
CA ILE A 213 16.16 0.34 -10.41
C ILE A 213 16.63 -0.94 -9.71
N ALA A 214 15.83 -2.01 -9.78
CA ALA A 214 16.16 -3.30 -9.18
C ALA A 214 17.47 -3.88 -9.73
N GLU A 215 17.68 -3.86 -11.05
CA GLU A 215 18.91 -4.34 -11.70
C GLU A 215 20.14 -3.56 -11.22
N LYS A 216 20.05 -2.22 -11.19
CA LYS A 216 21.12 -1.36 -10.67
C LYS A 216 21.42 -1.65 -9.19
N THR A 217 20.39 -1.76 -8.36
CA THR A 217 20.52 -2.04 -6.93
C THR A 217 21.14 -3.42 -6.71
N GLU A 218 20.77 -4.44 -7.48
CA GLU A 218 21.30 -5.80 -7.37
C GLU A 218 22.78 -5.87 -7.75
N ALA A 219 23.17 -5.20 -8.84
CA ALA A 219 24.57 -5.13 -9.25
C ALA A 219 25.47 -4.55 -8.14
N ILE A 220 25.00 -3.49 -7.45
CA ILE A 220 25.76 -2.88 -6.35
C ILE A 220 25.71 -3.78 -5.11
N LEU A 221 24.55 -4.35 -4.74
CA LEU A 221 24.41 -5.26 -3.61
C LEU A 221 25.37 -6.45 -3.69
N ALA A 222 25.57 -7.00 -4.89
CA ALA A 222 26.49 -8.11 -5.15
C ALA A 222 27.94 -7.79 -4.78
N THR A 223 28.35 -6.50 -4.84
CA THR A 223 29.69 -6.05 -4.45
C THR A 223 29.89 -5.88 -2.94
N LEU A 224 28.80 -5.84 -2.16
CA LEU A 224 28.87 -5.60 -0.71
C LEU A 224 29.24 -6.86 0.07
N SER A 225 30.07 -6.71 1.10
CA SER A 225 30.49 -7.81 1.98
C SER A 225 29.49 -8.08 3.12
N GLU A 226 29.38 -9.35 3.51
CA GLU A 226 28.67 -9.83 4.71
C GLU A 226 29.58 -9.86 5.95
N SER A 227 30.91 -9.92 5.78
CA SER A 227 31.89 -10.18 6.86
C SER A 227 31.85 -9.19 8.02
N ASP A 228 31.47 -7.94 7.73
CA ASP A 228 31.50 -6.84 8.69
C ASP A 228 30.12 -6.54 9.30
N ALA A 229 29.07 -7.22 8.85
CA ALA A 229 27.70 -6.85 9.19
C ALA A 229 27.38 -7.04 10.68
N SER A 230 27.98 -8.03 11.33
CA SER A 230 27.84 -8.26 12.78
C SER A 230 28.49 -7.14 13.62
N ARG A 231 29.47 -6.42 13.07
CA ARG A 231 30.16 -5.31 13.73
C ARG A 231 29.52 -3.95 13.46
N HIS A 232 28.48 -3.89 12.63
CA HIS A 232 27.77 -2.67 12.34
C HIS A 232 27.07 -2.16 13.61
N GLY A 233 27.17 -0.87 13.93
CA GLY A 233 26.68 -0.28 15.17
C GLY A 233 25.16 -0.38 15.34
N TYR A 234 24.40 -0.57 14.25
CA TYR A 234 22.98 -0.96 14.34
C TYR A 234 22.79 -2.31 15.04
N CYS A 235 23.52 -3.35 14.62
CA CYS A 235 23.43 -4.70 15.18
C CYS A 235 23.85 -4.70 16.66
N THR A 236 24.94 -4.01 16.99
CA THR A 236 25.39 -3.84 18.37
C THR A 236 24.34 -3.14 19.24
N ARG A 237 23.76 -2.03 18.75
CA ARG A 237 22.77 -1.25 19.50
C ARG A 237 21.45 -1.97 19.68
N LYS A 238 21.06 -2.77 18.69
CA LYS A 238 19.87 -3.62 18.76
C LYS A 238 20.13 -4.96 19.44
N ASN A 239 21.39 -5.29 19.73
CA ASN A 239 21.82 -6.54 20.35
C ASN A 239 21.32 -7.77 19.56
N VAL A 240 21.59 -7.78 18.26
CA VAL A 240 21.18 -8.84 17.32
C VAL A 240 22.32 -9.20 16.37
N GLY A 241 22.27 -10.43 15.85
CA GLY A 241 23.17 -10.93 14.83
C GLY A 241 22.91 -10.37 13.42
N ALA A 242 23.85 -10.67 12.52
CA ALA A 242 23.78 -10.35 11.10
C ALA A 242 23.43 -11.60 10.28
N TYR A 243 22.25 -11.64 9.68
CA TYR A 243 21.69 -12.77 8.96
C TYR A 243 21.28 -12.35 7.55
N GLY A 244 22.09 -12.68 6.54
CA GLY A 244 21.82 -12.34 5.15
C GLY A 244 21.84 -10.83 4.85
N VAL A 245 22.54 -10.05 5.69
CA VAL A 245 22.68 -8.59 5.57
C VAL A 245 24.11 -8.22 5.23
N ARG A 246 24.28 -7.08 4.54
CA ARG A 246 25.57 -6.62 4.02
C ARG A 246 25.90 -5.24 4.54
N VAL A 247 27.14 -4.78 4.35
CA VAL A 247 27.55 -3.41 4.74
C VAL A 247 27.94 -2.60 3.52
N ALA A 248 27.32 -1.43 3.36
CA ALA A 248 27.72 -0.42 2.39
C ALA A 248 28.43 0.74 3.09
N ARG A 249 29.63 1.07 2.60
CA ARG A 249 30.45 2.19 3.08
C ARG A 249 30.72 3.16 1.93
N ASN A 250 30.44 4.46 2.10
CA ASN A 250 30.52 5.39 0.96
C ASN A 250 31.92 5.52 0.35
N ALA A 251 32.97 5.38 1.16
CA ALA A 251 34.35 5.46 0.68
C ALA A 251 34.73 4.33 -0.30
N VAL A 252 33.90 3.29 -0.42
CA VAL A 252 34.19 2.07 -1.19
C VAL A 252 33.07 1.74 -2.19
N HIS A 253 31.81 2.05 -1.86
CA HIS A 253 30.65 1.59 -2.63
C HIS A 253 29.79 2.75 -3.11
N ASP A 254 29.10 2.55 -4.23
CA ASP A 254 28.14 3.51 -4.79
C ASP A 254 26.81 3.51 -4.01
N ILE A 255 26.79 4.21 -2.86
CA ILE A 255 25.58 4.34 -2.04
C ILE A 255 24.49 5.14 -2.77
N ALA A 256 24.87 6.16 -3.55
CA ALA A 256 23.92 6.95 -4.33
C ALA A 256 23.20 6.07 -5.35
N GLY A 257 23.94 5.19 -6.02
CA GLY A 257 23.39 4.19 -6.92
C GLY A 257 22.54 3.15 -6.21
N LEU A 258 23.00 2.62 -5.07
CA LEU A 258 22.28 1.63 -4.26
C LEU A 258 20.90 2.15 -3.83
N LEU A 259 20.85 3.41 -3.40
CA LEU A 259 19.64 4.08 -2.92
C LEU A 259 18.85 4.80 -4.01
N ASN A 260 19.35 4.85 -5.24
CA ASN A 260 18.80 5.68 -6.32
C ASN A 260 18.56 7.14 -5.86
N LEU A 261 19.49 7.72 -5.11
CA LEU A 261 19.40 9.04 -4.52
C LEU A 261 20.75 9.78 -4.61
N GLU A 262 20.85 10.72 -5.54
CA GLU A 262 22.10 11.47 -5.79
C GLU A 262 22.58 12.30 -4.60
N SER A 263 21.68 12.71 -3.71
CA SER A 263 22.05 13.42 -2.48
C SER A 263 22.98 12.61 -1.55
N PHE A 264 23.09 11.30 -1.75
CA PHE A 264 23.97 10.43 -0.96
C PHE A 264 25.37 10.27 -1.55
N ARG A 265 25.68 10.83 -2.73
CA ARG A 265 26.99 10.69 -3.39
C ARG A 265 28.14 11.21 -2.50
N SER A 266 27.89 12.27 -1.73
CA SER A 266 28.87 12.84 -0.79
C SER A 266 28.65 12.42 0.67
N SER A 267 27.75 11.47 0.93
CA SER A 267 27.49 11.00 2.30
C SER A 267 28.73 10.35 2.91
N LYS A 268 28.99 10.53 4.20
CA LYS A 268 30.06 9.77 4.89
C LYS A 268 29.51 8.59 5.69
N GLU A 269 28.24 8.28 5.47
CA GLU A 269 27.50 7.30 6.25
C GLU A 269 27.80 5.87 5.80
N SER A 270 27.77 4.96 6.77
CA SER A 270 27.77 3.52 6.55
C SER A 270 26.37 2.99 6.80
N PHE A 271 25.97 1.99 6.02
CA PHE A 271 24.66 1.36 6.12
C PHE A 271 24.78 -0.15 6.25
N LEU A 272 23.96 -0.71 7.14
CA LEU A 272 23.57 -2.11 7.07
C LEU A 272 22.50 -2.24 6.00
N VAL A 273 22.72 -3.12 5.04
CA VAL A 273 21.87 -3.29 3.86
C VAL A 273 21.13 -4.62 3.97
N VAL A 274 19.80 -4.53 4.07
CA VAL A 274 18.89 -5.67 4.13
C VAL A 274 18.27 -5.87 2.74
N PRO A 275 18.57 -6.98 2.03
CA PRO A 275 17.98 -7.28 0.73
C PRO A 275 16.45 -7.42 0.80
N ALA A 276 15.73 -6.92 -0.20
CA ALA A 276 14.28 -7.06 -0.29
C ALA A 276 13.89 -7.79 -1.58
N ARG A 277 13.54 -9.07 -1.44
CA ARG A 277 13.24 -9.99 -2.55
C ARG A 277 11.76 -10.36 -2.58
N ASP A 278 11.24 -10.74 -3.73
CA ASP A 278 9.89 -11.31 -3.84
C ASP A 278 9.87 -12.83 -3.62
N VAL A 279 8.69 -13.43 -3.82
CA VAL A 279 8.45 -14.88 -3.68
C VAL A 279 9.20 -15.74 -4.70
N ASP A 280 9.72 -15.14 -5.78
CA ASP A 280 10.51 -15.80 -6.81
C ASP A 280 12.02 -15.58 -6.60
N GLY A 281 12.40 -14.89 -5.51
CA GLY A 281 13.79 -14.63 -5.15
C GLY A 281 14.40 -13.42 -5.87
N LYS A 282 13.64 -12.74 -6.74
CA LYS A 282 14.12 -11.56 -7.46
C LYS A 282 14.30 -10.39 -6.49
N LEU A 283 15.45 -9.75 -6.51
CA LEU A 283 15.69 -8.50 -5.77
C LEU A 283 14.91 -7.37 -6.44
N TRP A 284 14.23 -6.56 -5.63
CA TRP A 284 13.51 -5.38 -6.11
C TRP A 284 13.98 -4.08 -5.46
N THR A 285 14.49 -4.16 -4.23
CA THR A 285 15.03 -3.02 -3.50
C THR A 285 15.90 -3.52 -2.34
N VAL A 286 16.43 -2.59 -1.55
CA VAL A 286 17.11 -2.85 -0.29
C VAL A 286 16.60 -1.90 0.78
N GLN A 287 16.63 -2.31 2.05
CA GLN A 287 16.55 -1.38 3.18
C GLN A 287 17.95 -1.08 3.69
N ALA A 288 18.38 0.18 3.58
CA ALA A 288 19.63 0.66 4.15
C ALA A 288 19.37 1.29 5.53
N ILE A 289 20.01 0.75 6.55
CA ILE A 289 19.88 1.17 7.95
C ILE A 289 21.17 1.85 8.36
N SER A 290 21.08 3.13 8.68
CA SER A 290 22.22 3.92 9.11
C SER A 290 22.90 3.38 10.37
N ASP A 291 24.22 3.52 10.39
CA ASP A 291 25.04 3.25 11.58
C ASP A 291 24.82 4.25 12.73
N ARG A 292 24.32 5.45 12.42
CA ARG A 292 24.04 6.50 13.43
C ARG A 292 22.83 6.14 14.29
N SER A 293 22.87 6.50 15.57
CA SER A 293 21.78 6.24 16.52
C SER A 293 20.46 6.93 16.14
N ASN A 294 20.54 8.11 15.54
CA ASN A 294 19.42 8.89 15.00
C ASN A 294 19.33 8.84 13.46
N GLY A 295 20.01 7.87 12.85
CA GLY A 295 20.08 7.74 11.39
C GLY A 295 18.80 7.20 10.78
N LEU A 296 18.63 7.44 9.48
CA LEU A 296 17.44 7.03 8.74
C LEU A 296 17.50 5.54 8.36
N LYS A 297 16.31 4.93 8.22
CA LYS A 297 16.11 3.68 7.50
C LYS A 297 15.51 4.04 6.14
N LEU A 298 16.20 3.69 5.06
CA LEU A 298 15.87 4.13 3.71
C LEU A 298 15.65 2.93 2.79
N PHE A 299 14.77 3.12 1.82
CA PHE A 299 14.67 2.23 0.66
C PHE A 299 15.25 2.92 -0.56
N ALA A 300 15.63 2.15 -1.58
CA ALA A 300 15.98 2.75 -2.86
C ALA A 300 14.80 3.56 -3.42
N SER A 301 15.04 4.82 -3.77
CA SER A 301 14.01 5.74 -4.21
C SER A 301 13.39 5.28 -5.53
N GLY A 302 12.06 5.32 -5.60
CA GLY A 302 11.30 4.83 -6.76
C GLY A 302 11.29 3.30 -6.91
N ALA A 303 11.93 2.54 -6.03
CA ALA A 303 11.96 1.08 -6.12
C ALA A 303 10.67 0.43 -5.58
N ARG A 304 10.40 -0.80 -6.02
CA ARG A 304 9.28 -1.60 -5.52
C ARG A 304 9.60 -2.23 -4.16
N LYS A 305 8.99 -1.71 -3.09
CA LYS A 305 8.97 -2.36 -1.75
C LYS A 305 7.78 -3.33 -1.59
N LYS A 306 6.66 -3.05 -2.26
CA LYS A 306 5.40 -3.78 -2.04
C LYS A 306 5.53 -5.27 -2.40
N GLY A 307 5.29 -6.14 -1.42
CA GLY A 307 5.35 -7.60 -1.54
C GLY A 307 6.76 -8.18 -1.47
N THR A 308 7.76 -7.38 -1.10
CA THR A 308 9.15 -7.85 -0.94
C THR A 308 9.47 -8.07 0.54
N PHE A 309 10.42 -8.96 0.81
CA PHE A 309 10.81 -9.37 2.16
C PHE A 309 12.26 -9.84 2.21
N HIS A 310 12.78 -10.01 3.43
CA HIS A 310 14.05 -10.66 3.71
C HIS A 310 13.83 -11.94 4.52
N ILE A 311 14.61 -12.99 4.26
CA ILE A 311 14.50 -14.25 5.01
C ILE A 311 15.72 -14.40 5.94
N ILE A 312 15.45 -14.74 7.19
CA ILE A 312 16.44 -15.16 8.19
C ILE A 312 16.25 -16.65 8.46
N GLY A 313 17.33 -17.43 8.44
CA GLY A 313 17.31 -18.84 8.83
C GLY A 313 16.83 -19.82 7.74
N ALA A 314 16.64 -19.38 6.50
CA ALA A 314 16.33 -20.24 5.35
C ALA A 314 16.79 -19.61 4.03
N ASP A 315 17.19 -20.44 3.07
CA ASP A 315 17.64 -20.01 1.74
C ASP A 315 16.48 -20.06 0.74
N GLY A 316 15.59 -19.06 0.82
CA GLY A 316 14.45 -18.93 -0.08
C GLY A 316 13.20 -19.74 0.30
N ILE A 317 12.18 -19.64 -0.56
CA ILE A 317 10.85 -20.21 -0.30
C ILE A 317 10.88 -21.75 -0.21
N ALA A 318 11.69 -22.42 -1.03
CA ALA A 318 11.79 -23.88 -1.00
C ALA A 318 12.28 -24.39 0.36
N ALA A 319 13.27 -23.72 0.95
CA ALA A 319 13.75 -24.02 2.30
C ALA A 319 12.69 -23.70 3.37
N LEU A 320 11.94 -22.59 3.23
CA LEU A 320 10.83 -22.30 4.13
C LEU A 320 9.79 -23.43 4.14
N CYS A 321 9.45 -24.01 2.99
CA CYS A 321 8.41 -25.04 2.88
C CYS A 321 8.69 -26.32 3.66
N VAL A 322 9.97 -26.63 3.95
CA VAL A 322 10.34 -27.84 4.70
C VAL A 322 10.52 -27.59 6.20
N CYS A 323 10.48 -26.33 6.65
CA CYS A 323 10.52 -25.99 8.07
C CYS A 323 9.17 -26.29 8.76
N PRO A 324 9.15 -26.62 10.06
CA PRO A 324 7.92 -26.94 10.76
C PRO A 324 7.03 -25.70 11.01
N ALA A 325 7.64 -24.51 11.09
CA ALA A 325 6.94 -23.24 11.20
C ALA A 325 7.71 -22.10 10.50
N VAL A 326 7.00 -21.01 10.20
CA VAL A 326 7.58 -19.75 9.70
C VAL A 326 7.02 -18.58 10.50
N LEU A 327 7.89 -17.67 10.91
CA LEU A 327 7.53 -16.43 11.59
C LEU A 327 7.54 -15.25 10.60
N LEU A 328 6.59 -14.33 10.69
CA LEU A 328 6.57 -13.09 9.91
C LEU A 328 6.66 -11.89 10.86
N VAL A 329 7.49 -10.90 10.52
CA VAL A 329 7.72 -9.69 11.34
C VAL A 329 7.77 -8.44 10.48
N GLU A 330 7.68 -7.27 11.11
CA GLU A 330 7.96 -5.98 10.46
C GLU A 330 9.46 -5.71 10.37
N GLY A 331 10.16 -5.60 11.49
CA GLY A 331 11.55 -5.14 11.55
C GLY A 331 12.62 -6.24 11.49
N TYR A 332 13.79 -5.90 10.95
CA TYR A 332 14.95 -6.81 10.94
C TYR A 332 15.40 -7.22 12.34
N ALA A 333 15.55 -6.27 13.27
CA ALA A 333 15.97 -6.57 14.64
C ALA A 333 14.99 -7.52 15.35
N THR A 334 13.68 -7.25 15.25
CA THR A 334 12.61 -8.12 15.72
C THR A 334 12.75 -9.55 15.17
N GLY A 335 13.01 -9.67 13.87
CA GLY A 335 13.19 -10.96 13.21
C GLY A 335 14.44 -11.70 13.65
N ALA A 336 15.56 -11.01 13.79
CA ALA A 336 16.80 -11.59 14.30
C ALA A 336 16.64 -12.08 15.74
N SER A 337 16.01 -11.30 16.64
CA SER A 337 15.73 -11.74 18.01
C SER A 337 14.84 -12.98 18.07
N LEU A 338 13.81 -13.07 17.21
CA LEU A 338 12.95 -14.26 17.14
C LEU A 338 13.71 -15.49 16.61
N PHE A 339 14.53 -15.32 15.57
CA PHE A 339 15.37 -16.40 15.05
C PHE A 339 16.39 -16.89 16.09
N GLU A 340 17.04 -15.98 16.80
CA GLU A 340 18.00 -16.31 17.86
C GLU A 340 17.33 -17.07 19.01
N SER A 341 16.10 -16.66 19.38
CA SER A 341 15.33 -17.24 20.48
C SER A 341 14.74 -18.60 20.15
N THR A 342 14.31 -18.83 18.90
CA THR A 342 13.50 -20.01 18.52
C THR A 342 14.20 -20.96 17.55
N GLY A 343 15.12 -20.43 16.73
CA GLY A 343 15.69 -21.12 15.58
C GLY A 343 14.76 -21.36 14.41
N LEU A 344 13.53 -20.86 14.46
CA LEU A 344 12.58 -20.94 13.35
C LEU A 344 12.89 -19.87 12.31
N PRO A 345 12.70 -20.15 11.01
CA PRO A 345 12.94 -19.16 9.98
C PRO A 345 11.96 -17.99 10.09
N VAL A 346 12.47 -16.79 9.79
CA VAL A 346 11.73 -15.54 9.91
C VAL A 346 11.71 -14.77 8.60
N VAL A 347 10.54 -14.26 8.23
CA VAL A 347 10.33 -13.38 7.08
C VAL A 347 10.15 -11.95 7.58
N VAL A 348 11.13 -11.10 7.29
CA VAL A 348 11.11 -9.67 7.61
C VAL A 348 10.41 -8.91 6.49
N CYS A 349 9.27 -8.32 6.80
CA CYS A 349 8.37 -7.66 5.86
C CYS A 349 8.54 -6.14 5.82
N PHE A 350 9.50 -5.60 6.56
CA PHE A 350 9.90 -4.19 6.66
C PHE A 350 8.94 -3.22 7.37
N ASP A 351 7.63 -3.38 7.24
CA ASP A 351 6.61 -2.57 7.93
C ASP A 351 5.22 -3.21 7.93
N ALA A 352 4.33 -2.70 8.78
CA ALA A 352 2.96 -3.14 8.97
C ALA A 352 2.12 -3.17 7.67
N GLY A 353 2.32 -2.22 6.77
CA GLY A 353 1.59 -2.15 5.51
C GLY A 353 2.03 -3.24 4.53
N ASN A 354 3.33 -3.52 4.48
CA ASN A 354 3.89 -4.53 3.61
C ASN A 354 3.75 -5.96 4.17
N LEU A 355 3.64 -6.10 5.49
CA LEU A 355 3.37 -7.38 6.19
C LEU A 355 2.17 -8.14 5.61
N VAL A 356 1.06 -7.44 5.37
CA VAL A 356 -0.16 -8.03 4.80
C VAL A 356 0.05 -8.47 3.35
N GLU A 357 0.78 -7.69 2.55
CA GLU A 357 1.04 -7.99 1.15
C GLU A 357 1.97 -9.19 0.99
N VAL A 358 3.01 -9.28 1.84
CA VAL A 358 3.90 -10.45 1.91
C VAL A 358 3.14 -11.69 2.36
N ALA A 359 2.28 -11.58 3.38
CA ALA A 359 1.42 -12.67 3.84
C ALA A 359 0.52 -13.22 2.72
N LYS A 360 -0.11 -12.34 1.93
CA LYS A 360 -0.91 -12.73 0.75
C LYS A 360 -0.06 -13.45 -0.30
N ALA A 361 1.14 -12.94 -0.58
CA ALA A 361 2.05 -13.51 -1.58
C ALA A 361 2.59 -14.90 -1.17
N LEU A 362 2.84 -15.11 0.12
CA LEU A 362 3.35 -16.39 0.66
C LEU A 362 2.27 -17.46 0.83
N ARG A 363 1.01 -17.09 1.09
CA ARG A 363 -0.11 -18.04 1.28
C ARG A 363 -0.17 -19.15 0.22
N PRO A 364 -0.10 -18.89 -1.10
CA PRO A 364 -0.15 -19.95 -2.11
C PRO A 364 1.15 -20.76 -2.22
N ARG A 365 2.26 -20.29 -1.64
CA ARG A 365 3.59 -20.91 -1.76
C ARG A 365 3.92 -21.84 -0.58
N LEU A 366 3.46 -21.51 0.63
CA LEU A 366 3.74 -22.28 1.84
C LEU A 366 2.74 -23.44 2.05
N PRO A 367 3.16 -24.57 2.64
CA PRO A 367 2.26 -25.69 2.92
C PRO A 367 1.10 -25.29 3.83
N LYS A 368 -0.11 -25.78 3.55
CA LYS A 368 -1.30 -25.46 4.36
C LYS A 368 -1.16 -25.90 5.82
N SER A 369 -0.55 -27.06 6.07
CA SER A 369 -0.34 -27.64 7.40
C SER A 369 0.78 -26.98 8.21
N GLN A 370 1.68 -26.23 7.56
CA GLN A 370 2.79 -25.57 8.24
C GLN A 370 2.28 -24.49 9.19
N ALA A 371 2.83 -24.42 10.41
CA ALA A 371 2.48 -23.37 11.36
C ALA A 371 3.03 -22.00 10.88
N LYS A 372 2.18 -20.97 10.91
CA LYS A 372 2.51 -19.62 10.44
C LYS A 372 2.14 -18.64 11.54
N ILE A 373 3.12 -17.89 12.03
CA ILE A 373 2.94 -16.98 13.14
C ILE A 373 3.35 -15.59 12.67
N VAL A 374 2.44 -14.65 12.78
CA VAL A 374 2.68 -13.25 12.46
C VAL A 374 2.95 -12.52 13.76
N CYS A 375 4.24 -12.24 14.01
CA CYS A 375 4.72 -11.56 15.19
C CYS A 375 4.65 -10.04 14.95
N GLY A 376 3.59 -9.41 15.45
CA GLY A 376 3.35 -7.98 15.29
C GLY A 376 3.96 -7.14 16.40
N ASP A 377 4.21 -5.87 16.10
CA ASP A 377 4.56 -4.88 17.11
C ASP A 377 3.33 -4.59 18.00
N ASN A 378 3.57 -4.35 19.28
CA ASN A 378 2.56 -3.97 20.25
C ASN A 378 2.59 -2.46 20.48
N ASP A 379 1.93 -1.72 19.59
CA ASP A 379 1.80 -0.25 19.61
C ASP A 379 0.85 0.25 20.71
N GLN A 380 0.89 -0.32 21.92
CA GLN A 380 -0.02 -0.03 23.04
C GLN A 380 0.13 1.37 23.66
N PHE A 381 1.10 2.17 23.22
CA PHE A 381 1.39 3.53 23.73
C PHE A 381 0.80 4.64 22.84
N PHE A 382 -0.19 4.28 22.00
CA PHE A 382 -0.76 5.20 21.01
C PHE A 382 -1.47 6.41 21.63
N ILE A 383 -2.02 6.25 22.84
CA ILE A 383 -2.62 7.36 23.62
C ILE A 383 -1.52 8.29 24.13
N GLU A 384 -0.48 7.76 24.78
CA GLU A 384 0.64 8.57 25.29
C GLU A 384 1.31 9.38 24.19
N LYS A 385 1.48 8.81 23.00
CA LYS A 385 1.98 9.53 21.81
C LYS A 385 1.08 10.74 21.46
N ALA A 386 -0.24 10.60 21.56
CA ALA A 386 -1.17 11.69 21.33
C ALA A 386 -1.14 12.74 22.44
N LEU A 387 -1.06 12.31 23.70
CA LEU A 387 -0.99 13.22 24.86
C LEU A 387 0.31 14.03 24.86
N ALA A 388 1.45 13.41 24.53
CA ALA A 388 2.73 14.11 24.39
C ALA A 388 2.65 15.23 23.35
N LYS A 389 1.80 15.09 22.32
CA LYS A 389 1.58 16.16 21.35
C LYS A 389 0.71 17.29 21.92
N ILE A 390 -0.32 16.95 22.68
CA ILE A 390 -1.19 17.92 23.37
C ILE A 390 -0.38 18.72 24.41
N GLU A 391 0.52 18.07 25.14
CA GLU A 391 1.36 18.70 26.18
C GLU A 391 2.16 19.90 25.67
N THR A 392 2.52 19.90 24.38
CA THR A 392 3.22 21.03 23.73
C THR A 392 2.43 22.34 23.75
N VAL A 393 1.09 22.27 23.75
CA VAL A 393 0.19 23.42 23.85
C VAL A 393 -0.56 23.47 25.17
N MET A 394 -0.53 22.42 25.98
CA MET A 394 -1.18 22.39 27.29
C MET A 394 -0.38 21.55 28.27
N PRO A 395 0.58 22.13 29.00
CA PRO A 395 1.53 21.37 29.83
C PRO A 395 0.93 20.63 31.04
N ARG A 396 -0.31 20.94 31.41
CA ARG A 396 -1.02 20.30 32.51
C ARG A 396 -2.46 20.04 32.09
N GLY A 397 -2.96 18.85 32.40
CA GLY A 397 -4.36 18.51 32.18
C GLY A 397 -5.31 19.44 32.92
N LEU A 398 -6.55 19.46 32.46
CA LEU A 398 -7.58 20.40 32.93
C LEU A 398 -8.34 19.89 34.15
N ALA A 399 -8.33 18.58 34.39
CA ALA A 399 -9.07 17.95 35.46
C ALA A 399 -8.23 16.92 36.21
N ALA A 400 -8.85 16.30 37.23
CA ALA A 400 -8.31 15.11 37.85
C ALA A 400 -8.05 14.02 36.79
N SER A 401 -6.94 13.32 36.94
CA SER A 401 -6.53 12.32 35.96
C SER A 401 -7.48 11.12 35.97
N THR A 402 -8.02 10.77 34.81
CA THR A 402 -8.79 9.54 34.58
C THR A 402 -7.94 8.51 33.84
N SER A 403 -8.37 7.25 33.86
CA SER A 403 -7.70 6.17 33.12
C SER A 403 -8.67 5.44 32.19
N VAL A 404 -8.14 4.95 31.07
CA VAL A 404 -8.87 4.17 30.06
C VAL A 404 -8.12 2.87 29.76
N LYS A 405 -8.81 1.86 29.21
CA LYS A 405 -8.20 0.57 28.89
C LYS A 405 -7.76 0.50 27.44
N VAL A 406 -6.59 -0.08 27.18
CA VAL A 406 -6.09 -0.42 25.84
C VAL A 406 -5.67 -1.89 25.79
N PHE A 407 -5.69 -2.51 24.61
CA PHE A 407 -5.07 -3.82 24.43
C PHE A 407 -3.54 -3.72 24.51
N ALA A 408 -2.95 -4.62 25.29
CA ALA A 408 -1.53 -4.63 25.65
C ALA A 408 -0.83 -5.96 25.35
N GLY A 409 -1.43 -6.80 24.51
CA GLY A 409 -0.86 -8.09 24.09
C GLY A 409 -1.94 -9.02 23.54
N ASN A 410 -1.64 -10.32 23.56
CA ASN A 410 -2.58 -11.38 23.19
C ASN A 410 -3.64 -11.64 24.27
N ASP A 411 -4.61 -12.51 23.96
CA ASP A 411 -5.59 -13.07 24.90
C ASP A 411 -6.40 -12.02 25.69
N SER A 412 -6.73 -10.91 25.02
CA SER A 412 -7.45 -9.78 25.61
C SER A 412 -6.73 -9.11 26.79
N LEU A 413 -5.39 -9.27 26.88
CA LEU A 413 -4.58 -8.56 27.86
C LEU A 413 -4.78 -7.04 27.68
N GLN A 414 -5.06 -6.36 28.78
CA GLN A 414 -5.36 -4.92 28.81
C GLN A 414 -4.43 -4.20 29.78
N ARG A 415 -4.17 -2.92 29.47
CA ARG A 415 -3.46 -1.99 30.33
C ARG A 415 -4.31 -0.75 30.57
N ASP A 416 -4.27 -0.25 31.80
CA ASP A 416 -4.82 1.07 32.14
C ASP A 416 -3.84 2.18 31.73
N VAL A 417 -4.36 3.17 31.01
CA VAL A 417 -3.62 4.32 30.49
C VAL A 417 -4.21 5.59 31.09
N SER A 418 -3.38 6.35 31.79
CA SER A 418 -3.76 7.64 32.35
C SER A 418 -3.91 8.69 31.24
N LEU A 419 -5.02 9.44 31.26
CA LEU A 419 -5.25 10.58 30.38
C LEU A 419 -4.60 11.88 30.90
N ALA A 420 -3.90 11.84 32.03
CA ALA A 420 -3.19 12.99 32.62
C ALA A 420 -4.06 14.25 32.78
N GLY A 421 -5.38 14.09 32.93
CA GLY A 421 -6.35 15.17 33.08
C GLY A 421 -6.83 15.82 31.78
N TYR A 422 -6.39 15.34 30.61
CA TYR A 422 -6.91 15.77 29.30
C TYR A 422 -8.29 15.16 29.04
N GLN A 423 -9.19 15.94 28.43
CA GLN A 423 -10.60 15.57 28.26
C GLN A 423 -10.84 14.96 26.87
N PRO A 424 -11.24 13.69 26.76
CA PRO A 424 -11.55 13.04 25.48
C PRO A 424 -13.02 13.27 25.08
N ASP A 425 -13.50 14.51 25.15
CA ASP A 425 -14.91 14.89 24.95
C ASP A 425 -15.22 15.40 23.54
N GLY A 426 -14.22 15.44 22.66
CA GLY A 426 -14.38 16.02 21.32
C GLY A 426 -14.64 17.53 21.33
N ALA A 427 -14.35 18.24 22.43
CA ALA A 427 -14.43 19.69 22.48
C ALA A 427 -13.05 20.35 22.34
N TRP A 428 -13.04 21.62 21.92
CA TRP A 428 -11.81 22.42 21.90
C TRP A 428 -11.53 22.98 23.29
N HIS A 429 -10.31 22.74 23.76
CA HIS A 429 -9.81 23.16 25.06
C HIS A 429 -8.63 24.11 24.87
N GLN A 430 -8.74 25.33 25.40
CA GLN A 430 -7.81 26.43 25.14
C GLN A 430 -6.83 26.65 26.30
N SER A 431 -5.60 27.03 25.97
CA SER A 431 -4.58 27.57 26.86
C SER A 431 -3.89 28.79 26.20
N PRO A 432 -3.03 29.52 26.94
CA PRO A 432 -2.19 30.57 26.34
C PRO A 432 -1.21 30.09 25.26
N LYS A 433 -0.84 28.80 25.27
CA LYS A 433 0.09 28.20 24.30
C LYS A 433 -0.60 27.62 23.06
N GLY A 434 -1.93 27.55 23.06
CA GLY A 434 -2.70 26.98 21.95
C GLY A 434 -3.98 26.29 22.41
N LYS A 435 -4.55 25.44 21.56
CA LYS A 435 -5.73 24.64 21.88
C LYS A 435 -5.60 23.21 21.41
N TYR A 436 -6.33 22.31 22.05
CA TYR A 436 -6.43 20.92 21.62
C TYR A 436 -7.87 20.42 21.58
N LYS A 437 -8.09 19.34 20.83
CA LYS A 437 -9.31 18.53 20.82
C LYS A 437 -8.89 17.07 20.91
N LEU A 438 -9.51 16.26 21.76
CA LEU A 438 -9.17 14.86 21.94
C LEU A 438 -10.45 14.00 21.84
N GLU A 439 -10.37 12.92 21.07
CA GLU A 439 -11.44 11.96 20.86
C GLU A 439 -10.88 10.54 20.99
N LEU A 440 -11.64 9.67 21.65
CA LEU A 440 -11.31 8.25 21.79
C LEU A 440 -12.40 7.41 21.12
N GLU A 441 -11.98 6.45 20.30
CA GLU A 441 -12.88 5.43 19.76
C GLU A 441 -12.74 4.16 20.60
N THR A 442 -13.86 3.72 21.18
CA THR A 442 -13.90 2.61 22.13
C THR A 442 -14.77 1.48 21.59
N MET A 443 -14.29 0.24 21.73
CA MET A 443 -15.05 -0.97 21.43
C MET A 443 -15.06 -1.85 22.67
N GLN A 444 -16.25 -2.19 23.18
CA GLN A 444 -16.42 -3.01 24.39
C GLN A 444 -15.64 -2.50 25.61
N GLY A 445 -15.57 -1.17 25.80
CA GLY A 445 -14.86 -0.56 26.92
C GLY A 445 -13.34 -0.46 26.76
N VAL A 446 -12.78 -0.91 25.63
CA VAL A 446 -11.35 -0.79 25.31
C VAL A 446 -11.15 0.20 24.18
N VAL A 447 -10.25 1.16 24.37
CA VAL A 447 -9.89 2.17 23.36
C VAL A 447 -9.12 1.50 22.23
N ARG A 448 -9.55 1.77 20.99
CA ARG A 448 -8.96 1.23 19.74
C ARG A 448 -8.21 2.29 18.95
N SER A 449 -8.67 3.54 19.00
CA SER A 449 -8.02 4.66 18.33
C SER A 449 -8.15 5.94 19.15
N VAL A 450 -7.20 6.85 18.95
CA VAL A 450 -7.22 8.21 19.49
C VAL A 450 -7.06 9.19 18.35
N THR A 451 -7.86 10.25 18.36
CA THR A 451 -7.72 11.39 17.46
C THR A 451 -7.44 12.63 18.30
N ALA A 452 -6.30 13.27 18.07
CA ALA A 452 -5.94 14.53 18.70
C ALA A 452 -5.77 15.61 17.63
N HIS A 453 -6.40 16.77 17.83
CA HIS A 453 -6.10 17.98 17.07
C HIS A 453 -5.35 18.95 17.98
N VAL A 454 -4.26 19.54 17.48
CA VAL A 454 -3.43 20.48 18.23
C VAL A 454 -3.16 21.73 17.39
N VAL A 455 -3.50 22.89 17.93
CA VAL A 455 -3.24 24.20 17.32
C VAL A 455 -2.35 24.99 18.26
N ALA A 456 -1.10 25.26 17.86
CA ALA A 456 -0.21 26.12 18.63
C ALA A 456 -0.60 27.60 18.50
N ASN A 457 -0.26 28.41 19.50
CA ASN A 457 -0.48 29.86 19.45
C ASN A 457 0.20 30.48 18.22
N GLY A 458 -0.52 31.34 17.49
CA GLY A 458 -0.07 31.95 16.24
C GLY A 458 -0.05 31.03 15.02
N ARG A 459 -0.63 29.82 15.08
CA ARG A 459 -0.88 28.97 13.92
C ARG A 459 -2.36 28.89 13.60
N ASP A 460 -2.69 29.04 12.33
CA ASP A 460 -4.08 28.92 11.85
C ASP A 460 -4.50 27.46 11.60
N ASN A 461 -3.52 26.59 11.34
CA ASN A 461 -3.76 25.20 10.96
C ASN A 461 -3.59 24.25 12.14
N ASP A 462 -4.51 23.30 12.26
CA ASP A 462 -4.42 22.21 13.21
C ASP A 462 -3.47 21.11 12.74
N ILE A 463 -2.80 20.49 13.70
CA ILE A 463 -2.11 19.23 13.52
C ILE A 463 -3.08 18.14 13.98
N ARG A 464 -3.69 17.44 13.02
CA ARG A 464 -4.50 16.26 13.29
C ARG A 464 -3.60 15.03 13.37
N LEU A 465 -3.71 14.30 14.48
CA LEU A 465 -2.98 13.09 14.78
C LEU A 465 -3.98 11.97 15.07
N VAL A 466 -4.02 10.94 14.22
CA VAL A 466 -4.78 9.72 14.46
C VAL A 466 -3.80 8.60 14.78
N GLN A 467 -3.95 7.97 15.95
CA GLN A 467 -3.08 6.90 16.42
C GLN A 467 -3.92 5.70 16.87
N ARG A 468 -3.36 4.50 16.71
CA ARG A 468 -3.98 3.21 17.02
C ARG A 468 -2.90 2.16 17.23
N ASN A 469 -3.26 1.00 17.76
CA ASN A 469 -2.33 -0.14 17.82
C ASN A 469 -2.17 -0.77 16.43
N LYS A 470 -1.31 -0.18 15.58
CA LYS A 470 -1.19 -0.53 14.16
C LYS A 470 -0.57 -1.91 13.95
N GLY A 471 0.40 -2.29 14.78
CA GLY A 471 0.98 -3.62 14.77
C GLY A 471 -0.05 -4.71 15.10
N LEU A 472 -0.96 -4.50 16.06
CA LEU A 472 -2.08 -5.43 16.32
C LEU A 472 -3.00 -5.59 15.10
N GLU A 473 -3.45 -4.51 14.50
CA GLU A 473 -4.35 -4.56 13.33
C GLU A 473 -3.71 -5.29 12.16
N SER A 474 -2.46 -4.93 11.85
CA SER A 474 -1.78 -5.40 10.64
C SER A 474 -1.32 -6.85 10.79
N SER A 475 -0.85 -7.25 11.98
CA SER A 475 -0.54 -8.65 12.27
C SER A 475 -1.79 -9.53 12.25
N THR A 476 -2.92 -9.06 12.77
CA THR A 476 -4.20 -9.78 12.71
C THR A 476 -4.68 -9.96 11.27
N GLU A 477 -4.60 -8.91 10.45
CA GLU A 477 -4.96 -8.99 9.03
C GLU A 477 -4.04 -9.95 8.26
N ALA A 478 -2.72 -9.84 8.47
CA ALA A 478 -1.74 -10.71 7.83
C ALA A 478 -1.89 -12.17 8.26
N ALA A 479 -2.15 -12.45 9.54
CA ALA A 479 -2.42 -13.79 10.06
C ALA A 479 -3.65 -14.39 9.37
N ARG A 480 -4.74 -13.63 9.24
CA ARG A 480 -5.92 -14.05 8.47
C ARG A 480 -5.56 -14.32 7.00
N ALA A 481 -4.80 -13.43 6.37
CA ALA A 481 -4.41 -13.55 4.96
C ALA A 481 -3.56 -14.81 4.70
N ILE A 482 -2.61 -15.13 5.57
CA ILE A 482 -1.73 -16.30 5.39
C ILE A 482 -2.33 -17.60 5.94
N GLY A 483 -3.40 -17.52 6.74
CA GLY A 483 -3.97 -18.67 7.44
C GLY A 483 -3.12 -19.09 8.63
N GLY A 484 -2.64 -18.12 9.41
CA GLY A 484 -1.80 -18.28 10.59
C GLY A 484 -2.39 -17.60 11.82
N ILE A 485 -1.55 -17.39 12.84
CA ILE A 485 -1.90 -16.80 14.14
C ILE A 485 -1.15 -15.47 14.31
N ALA A 486 -1.80 -14.45 14.87
CA ALA A 486 -1.13 -13.20 15.25
C ALA A 486 -0.62 -13.29 16.70
N LEU A 487 0.62 -12.89 16.92
CA LEU A 487 1.27 -12.90 18.22
C LEU A 487 1.95 -11.55 18.47
N LEU A 488 1.65 -10.93 19.61
CA LEU A 488 2.22 -9.68 20.06
C LEU A 488 3.00 -9.93 21.36
N PRO A 489 4.11 -9.21 21.58
CA PRO A 489 4.81 -9.26 22.85
C PRO A 489 3.96 -8.58 23.94
N SER A 490 4.02 -9.11 25.15
CA SER A 490 3.59 -8.38 26.35
C SER A 490 4.74 -8.33 27.34
N PHE A 491 4.77 -7.27 28.15
CA PHE A 491 5.92 -6.92 28.96
C PHE A 491 5.55 -6.86 30.44
N GLU A 492 6.45 -7.32 31.32
CA GLU A 492 6.36 -7.14 32.77
C GLU A 492 6.51 -5.67 33.15
N SER A 493 7.40 -4.95 32.45
CA SER A 493 7.62 -3.52 32.61
C SER A 493 7.41 -2.77 31.31
N VAL A 494 6.63 -1.69 31.37
CA VAL A 494 6.38 -0.79 30.24
C VAL A 494 7.29 0.44 30.24
N VAL A 495 8.28 0.49 31.13
CA VAL A 495 9.29 1.56 31.17
C VAL A 495 10.07 1.57 29.86
N GLY A 496 10.24 2.75 29.27
CA GLY A 496 10.88 2.89 27.96
C GLY A 496 9.95 2.66 26.76
N SER A 497 8.67 2.37 27.01
CA SER A 497 7.64 2.13 25.98
C SER A 497 8.01 1.01 24.98
N PRO A 498 8.35 -0.20 25.45
CA PRO A 498 8.78 -1.29 24.58
C PRO A 498 7.63 -1.81 23.71
N THR A 499 7.88 -2.05 22.43
CA THR A 499 6.81 -2.40 21.48
C THR A 499 7.01 -3.73 20.80
N ASP A 500 8.25 -4.16 20.55
CA ASP A 500 8.54 -5.30 19.70
C ASP A 500 9.20 -6.48 20.44
N PHE A 501 9.32 -7.64 19.77
CA PHE A 501 9.99 -8.82 20.34
C PHE A 501 11.49 -8.61 20.57
N ASN A 502 12.13 -7.64 19.91
CA ASN A 502 13.51 -7.29 20.17
C ASN A 502 13.63 -6.53 21.50
N ASP A 503 12.70 -5.63 21.80
CA ASP A 503 12.61 -4.98 23.11
C ASP A 503 12.36 -6.03 24.21
N LEU A 504 11.48 -7.01 23.95
CA LEU A 504 11.22 -8.10 24.89
C LEU A 504 12.47 -8.96 25.13
N ALA A 505 13.21 -9.29 24.05
CA ALA A 505 14.46 -10.05 24.15
C ALA A 505 15.52 -9.31 24.98
N ASN A 506 15.58 -7.98 24.87
CA ASN A 506 16.54 -7.15 25.59
C ASN A 506 16.13 -6.87 27.04
N ALA A 507 14.83 -6.76 27.32
CA ALA A 507 14.32 -6.48 28.67
C ALA A 507 14.15 -7.74 29.52
N GLU A 508 13.62 -8.82 28.95
CA GLU A 508 13.21 -10.03 29.68
C GLU A 508 13.92 -11.31 29.19
N GLY A 509 14.82 -11.18 28.20
CA GLY A 509 15.65 -12.26 27.70
C GLY A 509 15.02 -13.10 26.58
N ARG A 510 15.88 -13.81 25.83
CA ARG A 510 15.48 -14.64 24.68
C ARG A 510 14.64 -15.86 25.08
N ALA A 511 14.83 -16.38 26.29
CA ALA A 511 14.00 -17.47 26.80
C ALA A 511 12.52 -17.05 26.91
N ARG A 512 12.25 -15.81 27.33
CA ARG A 512 10.90 -15.25 27.40
C ARG A 512 10.25 -15.21 26.03
N VAL A 513 11.00 -14.72 25.02
CA VAL A 513 10.55 -14.69 23.62
C VAL A 513 10.23 -16.11 23.12
N ALA A 514 11.10 -17.08 23.39
CA ALA A 514 10.87 -18.47 23.00
C ALA A 514 9.57 -19.04 23.61
N THR A 515 9.29 -18.75 24.89
CA THR A 515 8.05 -19.16 25.56
C THR A 515 6.80 -18.59 24.88
N PHE A 516 6.82 -17.31 24.46
CA PHE A 516 5.69 -16.72 23.72
C PHE A 516 5.44 -17.42 22.39
N VAL A 517 6.50 -17.75 21.65
CA VAL A 517 6.33 -18.43 20.36
C VAL A 517 5.88 -19.87 20.58
N ALA A 518 6.45 -20.58 21.57
CA ALA A 518 6.08 -21.94 21.92
C ALA A 518 4.60 -22.08 22.30
N SER A 519 3.99 -21.09 22.95
CA SER A 519 2.59 -21.16 23.40
C SER A 519 1.57 -21.24 22.25
N VAL A 520 1.97 -20.89 21.02
CA VAL A 520 1.10 -20.94 19.83
C VAL A 520 1.56 -21.98 18.81
N LEU A 521 2.62 -22.73 19.09
CA LEU A 521 3.11 -23.79 18.22
C LEU A 521 2.44 -25.14 18.53
N PRO A 522 2.22 -25.99 17.52
CA PRO A 522 1.71 -27.34 17.72
C PRO A 522 2.81 -28.36 18.10
N PHE A 523 4.02 -27.90 18.41
CA PHE A 523 5.19 -28.71 18.76
C PHE A 523 6.14 -27.94 19.68
N ASP A 524 7.00 -28.65 20.39
CA ASP A 524 8.02 -28.06 21.25
C ASP A 524 9.19 -27.49 20.43
N LEU A 525 9.66 -26.32 20.84
CA LEU A 525 10.88 -25.75 20.26
C LEU A 525 12.09 -26.63 20.60
N PRO A 526 13.04 -26.80 19.66
CA PRO A 526 14.27 -27.54 19.94
C PRO A 526 15.06 -26.87 21.06
N ALA A 527 15.53 -27.65 22.03
CA ALA A 527 16.37 -27.14 23.11
C ALA A 527 17.64 -26.52 22.54
N ARG A 528 17.83 -25.20 22.70
CA ARG A 528 19.07 -24.52 22.34
C ARG A 528 20.01 -24.50 23.54
N HIS A 529 21.21 -25.04 23.36
CA HIS A 529 22.34 -24.67 24.21
C HIS A 529 22.64 -23.20 23.95
N VAL A 530 22.23 -22.32 24.87
CA VAL A 530 22.71 -20.95 24.91
C VAL A 530 24.21 -21.06 25.19
N GLN A 531 25.05 -20.93 24.15
CA GLN A 531 26.47 -20.71 24.42
C GLN A 531 26.59 -19.31 25.06
N PRO A 532 27.32 -19.21 26.18
CA PRO A 532 27.40 -18.01 26.99
C PRO A 532 27.99 -16.80 26.26
#